data_AF-A0A395CV83-F1
#
_entry.id   AF-A0A395CV83-F1
#
_cell.length_a   1.000
_cell.length_b   1.000
_cell.length_c   1.000
_cell.angle_alpha   90.00
_cell.angle_beta   90.00
_cell.angle_gamma   90.00
#
_symmetry.space_group_name_H-M   'P 1'
#
loop_
_entity.id
_entity.type
_entity.pdbx_description
1 polymer ?
#
loop_
_entity_poly.entity_id
_entity_poly.type
_entity_poly.pdbx_seq_one_letter_code
_entity_poly.pdbx_strand_id
1 'polypeptide(L)'
;MTETAAPRRDKPWIFRTYAGHSTARESNLLYRANLAKGQTGLSIAFDLPTQTGYDSDHPLARGEVGKVGVPVSHIGDMRTLFEGIPLAEMNTSMTINATAVWLMSLYVAAAEEQGAPRAKLQGTTQNDIIKEYLSRGSYVFPPAQSLRLTQDLILFATKECPKFNPMNVCSYHLQEAGATPAQELAYALATAVAILDNVKKSGEISDADFGQVVGRISFFVNAGMRFVTELCKMRAFAELWEEITRDR
;
A
#
# COMPACT_ATOMS: atom_id res chain seq x y z
N MET A 1 48.22 -12.01 -3.02
CA MET A 1 47.30 -10.87 -3.21
C MET A 1 45.94 -11.48 -3.46
N THR A 2 45.05 -11.45 -2.48
CA THR A 2 43.68 -11.96 -2.61
C THR A 2 42.87 -10.92 -3.36
N GLU A 3 42.47 -11.28 -4.58
CA GLU A 3 41.54 -10.51 -5.41
C GLU A 3 40.20 -10.41 -4.67
N THR A 4 39.95 -9.27 -4.03
CA THR A 4 38.64 -8.97 -3.45
C THR A 4 37.66 -8.76 -4.60
N ALA A 5 36.71 -9.69 -4.75
CA ALA A 5 35.65 -9.59 -5.74
C ALA A 5 34.98 -8.22 -5.68
N ALA A 6 34.87 -7.54 -6.82
CA ALA A 6 34.21 -6.24 -6.90
C ALA A 6 32.77 -6.33 -6.35
N PRO A 7 32.33 -5.37 -5.53
CA PRO A 7 31.00 -5.42 -4.93
C PRO A 7 29.93 -5.51 -6.02
N ARG A 8 29.04 -6.50 -5.86
CA ARG A 8 27.92 -6.72 -6.77
C ARG A 8 27.03 -5.47 -6.75
N ARG A 9 26.81 -4.87 -7.92
CA ARG A 9 25.87 -3.74 -8.07
C ARG A 9 24.47 -4.14 -7.60
N ASP A 10 23.84 -3.26 -6.83
CA ASP A 10 22.45 -3.43 -6.44
C ASP A 10 21.53 -3.44 -7.65
N LYS A 11 20.41 -4.15 -7.54
CA LYS A 11 19.36 -4.10 -8.56
C LYS A 11 18.76 -2.68 -8.58
N PRO A 12 18.40 -2.15 -9.76
CA PRO A 12 17.69 -0.88 -9.83
C PRO A 12 16.33 -0.95 -9.12
N TRP A 13 15.81 0.20 -8.69
CA TRP A 13 14.48 0.29 -8.10
C TRP A 13 13.39 -0.05 -9.12
N ILE A 14 12.21 -0.44 -8.62
CA ILE A 14 11.05 -0.77 -9.44
C ILE A 14 10.37 0.52 -9.91
N PHE A 15 10.09 0.62 -11.21
CA PHE A 15 9.28 1.70 -11.76
C PHE A 15 7.80 1.35 -11.67
N ARG A 16 7.05 2.11 -10.86
CA ARG A 16 5.58 1.98 -10.74
C ARG A 16 4.91 3.30 -11.06
N THR A 17 4.25 3.36 -12.21
CA THR A 17 3.41 4.51 -12.55
C THR A 17 2.06 4.33 -11.89
N TYR A 18 1.66 5.31 -11.08
CA TYR A 18 0.32 5.39 -10.49
C TYR A 18 -0.69 5.74 -11.56
N ALA A 19 -1.67 4.86 -11.79
CA ALA A 19 -2.60 4.98 -12.89
C ALA A 19 -3.97 4.35 -12.57
N GLY A 20 -5.01 4.94 -13.15
CA GLY A 20 -6.39 4.50 -13.03
C GLY A 20 -7.31 5.69 -13.26
N HIS A 21 -8.27 5.54 -14.15
CA HIS A 21 -9.30 6.55 -14.40
C HIS A 21 -10.47 5.92 -15.16
N SER A 22 -11.60 6.63 -15.20
CA SER A 22 -12.80 6.28 -15.93
C SER A 22 -13.47 4.99 -15.45
N THR A 23 -13.17 3.84 -16.07
CA THR A 23 -13.83 2.56 -15.85
C THR A 23 -12.81 1.44 -15.66
N ALA A 24 -13.22 0.32 -15.07
CA ALA A 24 -12.35 -0.84 -14.90
C ALA A 24 -11.75 -1.33 -16.23
N ARG A 25 -12.53 -1.31 -17.31
CA ARG A 25 -12.10 -1.72 -18.65
C ARG A 25 -11.08 -0.74 -19.26
N GLU A 26 -11.30 0.56 -19.14
CA GLU A 26 -10.33 1.56 -19.63
C GLU A 26 -9.02 1.50 -18.83
N SER A 27 -9.11 1.33 -17.51
CA SER A 27 -7.94 1.14 -16.65
C SER A 27 -7.18 -0.15 -16.99
N ASN A 28 -7.87 -1.27 -17.27
CA ASN A 28 -7.23 -2.50 -17.74
C ASN A 28 -6.45 -2.29 -19.05
N LEU A 29 -7.06 -1.63 -20.04
CA LEU A 29 -6.39 -1.32 -21.32
C LEU A 29 -5.12 -0.49 -21.09
N LEU A 30 -5.19 0.51 -20.21
CA LEU A 30 -4.04 1.32 -19.82
C LEU A 30 -2.94 0.48 -19.15
N TYR A 31 -3.32 -0.41 -18.23
CA TYR A 31 -2.37 -1.30 -17.56
C TYR A 31 -1.65 -2.21 -18.54
N ARG A 32 -2.39 -2.87 -19.44
CA ARG A 32 -1.81 -3.73 -20.47
C ARG A 32 -0.88 -2.97 -21.41
N ALA A 33 -1.27 -1.76 -21.82
CA ALA A 33 -0.43 -0.89 -22.64
C ALA A 33 0.88 -0.49 -21.94
N ASN A 34 0.83 -0.21 -20.63
CA ASN A 34 2.00 0.15 -19.85
C ASN A 34 2.93 -1.06 -19.61
N LEU A 35 2.37 -2.24 -19.31
CA LEU A 35 3.13 -3.49 -19.19
C LEU A 35 3.87 -3.82 -20.50
N ALA A 36 3.20 -3.65 -21.64
CA ALA A 36 3.83 -3.84 -22.95
C ALA A 36 4.99 -2.87 -23.23
N LYS A 37 5.05 -1.72 -22.54
CA LYS A 37 6.14 -0.72 -22.61
C LYS A 37 7.24 -0.96 -21.56
N GLY A 38 7.18 -2.06 -20.81
CA GLY A 38 8.21 -2.45 -19.85
C GLY A 38 7.95 -1.99 -18.41
N GLN A 39 6.74 -1.51 -18.07
CA GLN A 39 6.36 -1.32 -16.67
C GLN A 39 6.35 -2.69 -15.96
N THR A 40 6.95 -2.78 -14.78
CA THR A 40 7.19 -4.05 -14.07
C THR A 40 6.29 -4.26 -12.84
N GLY A 41 5.44 -3.29 -12.53
CA GLY A 41 4.46 -3.41 -11.46
C GLY A 41 3.28 -2.45 -11.68
N LEU A 42 2.13 -2.81 -11.14
CA LEU A 42 0.91 -2.01 -11.25
C LEU A 42 0.75 -1.15 -9.99
N SER A 43 0.16 0.04 -10.15
CA SER A 43 -0.21 0.91 -9.04
C SER A 43 -1.57 1.52 -9.31
N ILE A 44 -2.57 1.08 -8.56
CA ILE A 44 -3.99 1.29 -8.84
C ILE A 44 -4.49 2.49 -8.05
N ALA A 45 -5.02 3.46 -8.79
CA ALA A 45 -5.76 4.59 -8.26
C ALA A 45 -7.26 4.27 -8.25
N PHE A 46 -7.90 4.33 -7.09
CA PHE A 46 -9.36 4.15 -6.97
C PHE A 46 -10.06 5.50 -6.96
N ASP A 47 -11.31 5.55 -7.40
CA ASP A 47 -12.11 6.77 -7.33
C ASP A 47 -12.50 7.14 -5.89
N LEU A 48 -13.07 8.33 -5.69
CA LEU A 48 -13.43 8.80 -4.35
C LEU A 48 -14.56 7.95 -3.71
N PRO A 49 -15.63 7.55 -4.43
CA PRO A 49 -16.62 6.61 -3.90
C PRO A 49 -16.02 5.31 -3.37
N THR A 50 -15.15 4.65 -4.14
CA THR A 50 -14.47 3.42 -3.71
C THR A 50 -13.58 3.65 -2.48
N GLN A 51 -12.87 4.78 -2.42
CA GLN A 51 -12.05 5.16 -1.26
C GLN A 51 -12.88 5.40 0.02
N THR A 52 -14.11 5.88 -0.14
CA THR A 52 -15.01 6.26 0.97
C THR A 52 -16.11 5.24 1.26
N GLY A 53 -16.12 4.10 0.58
CA GLY A 53 -17.02 2.99 0.85
C GLY A 53 -18.43 3.16 0.29
N TYR A 54 -18.59 3.95 -0.78
CA TYR A 54 -19.85 4.10 -1.49
C TYR A 54 -19.83 3.33 -2.81
N ASP A 55 -20.96 2.68 -3.10
CA ASP A 55 -21.23 2.14 -4.43
C ASP A 55 -21.45 3.26 -5.45
N SER A 56 -21.25 2.94 -6.72
CA SER A 56 -21.31 3.91 -7.83
C SER A 56 -22.70 4.54 -8.01
N ASP A 57 -23.75 3.86 -7.56
CA ASP A 57 -25.15 4.33 -7.61
C ASP A 57 -25.59 5.06 -6.33
N HIS A 58 -24.73 5.13 -5.31
CA HIS A 58 -25.04 5.83 -4.08
C HIS A 58 -25.21 7.34 -4.34
N PRO A 59 -26.22 8.02 -3.75
CA PRO A 59 -26.47 9.44 -4.01
C PRO A 59 -25.26 10.36 -3.78
N LEU A 60 -24.42 10.05 -2.78
CA LEU A 60 -23.19 10.81 -2.47
C LEU A 60 -22.03 10.55 -3.44
N ALA A 61 -22.09 9.48 -4.25
CA ALA A 61 -21.06 9.16 -5.24
C ALA A 61 -21.21 9.99 -6.54
N ARG A 62 -22.37 10.61 -6.74
CA ARG A 62 -22.72 11.32 -7.98
C ARG A 62 -21.69 12.41 -8.30
N GLY A 63 -21.09 12.32 -9.50
CA GLY A 63 -20.11 13.28 -10.00
C GLY A 63 -18.65 12.96 -9.65
N GLU A 64 -18.42 11.94 -8.82
CA GLU A 64 -17.07 11.51 -8.42
C GLU A 64 -16.70 10.10 -8.92
N VAL A 65 -17.69 9.34 -9.41
CA VAL A 65 -17.48 8.01 -10.03
C VAL A 65 -16.49 8.10 -11.20
N GLY A 66 -15.39 7.36 -11.11
CA GLY A 66 -14.39 7.27 -12.18
C GLY A 66 -13.52 8.52 -12.42
N LYS A 67 -13.72 9.60 -11.65
CA LYS A 67 -13.12 10.91 -11.93
C LYS A 67 -11.63 10.98 -11.60
N VAL A 68 -11.23 10.38 -10.49
CA VAL A 68 -9.85 10.43 -9.96
C VAL A 68 -9.19 9.06 -9.86
N GLY A 69 -9.86 8.02 -10.37
CA GLY A 69 -9.42 6.63 -10.25
C GLY A 69 -10.45 5.68 -10.85
N VAL A 70 -10.21 4.38 -10.73
CA VAL A 70 -11.15 3.35 -11.16
C VAL A 70 -12.27 3.14 -10.11
N PRO A 71 -13.55 3.07 -10.51
CA PRO A 71 -14.63 2.62 -9.64
C PRO A 71 -14.56 1.10 -9.45
N VAL A 72 -14.62 0.63 -8.20
CA VAL A 72 -14.72 -0.80 -7.86
C VAL A 72 -15.76 -0.98 -6.77
N SER A 73 -16.95 -1.42 -7.15
CA SER A 73 -18.07 -1.68 -6.22
C SER A 73 -18.18 -3.17 -5.87
N HIS A 74 -17.83 -4.05 -6.80
CA HIS A 74 -17.98 -5.49 -6.62
C HIS A 74 -16.89 -6.32 -7.33
N ILE A 75 -16.92 -7.64 -7.15
CA ILE A 75 -15.96 -8.57 -7.77
C ILE A 75 -15.94 -8.49 -9.30
N GLY A 76 -17.05 -8.15 -9.94
CA GLY A 76 -17.13 -7.97 -11.40
C GLY A 76 -16.16 -6.90 -11.91
N ASP A 77 -16.03 -5.79 -11.19
CA ASP A 77 -15.12 -4.70 -11.56
C ASP A 77 -13.67 -5.13 -11.40
N MET A 78 -13.37 -5.86 -10.31
CA MET A 78 -12.04 -6.39 -10.06
C MET A 78 -11.61 -7.40 -11.13
N ARG A 79 -12.53 -8.28 -11.56
CA ARG A 79 -12.32 -9.20 -12.69
C ARG A 79 -12.01 -8.44 -13.97
N THR A 80 -12.83 -7.44 -14.31
CA THR A 80 -12.61 -6.60 -15.49
C THR A 80 -11.28 -5.84 -15.42
N LEU A 81 -10.92 -5.32 -14.25
CA LEU A 81 -9.70 -4.56 -14.03
C LEU A 81 -8.44 -5.40 -14.32
N PHE A 82 -8.47 -6.69 -14.02
CA PHE A 82 -7.34 -7.61 -14.20
C PHE A 82 -7.52 -8.65 -15.31
N GLU A 83 -8.50 -8.44 -16.20
CA GLU A 83 -8.70 -9.33 -17.35
C GLU A 83 -7.42 -9.40 -18.20
N GLY A 84 -6.92 -10.62 -18.43
CA GLY A 84 -5.68 -10.84 -19.19
C GLY A 84 -4.40 -10.37 -18.50
N ILE A 85 -4.43 -10.07 -17.19
CA ILE A 85 -3.26 -9.73 -16.37
C ILE A 85 -3.07 -10.83 -15.31
N PRO A 86 -1.99 -11.64 -15.36
CA PRO A 86 -1.79 -12.75 -14.45
C PRO A 86 -1.36 -12.29 -13.05
N LEU A 87 -2.29 -12.29 -12.09
CA LEU A 87 -2.07 -11.74 -10.75
C LEU A 87 -0.96 -12.45 -9.94
N ALA A 88 -0.70 -13.74 -10.22
CA ALA A 88 0.39 -14.50 -9.59
C ALA A 88 1.79 -14.00 -9.96
N GLU A 89 1.92 -13.29 -11.09
CA GLU A 89 3.19 -12.82 -11.65
C GLU A 89 3.37 -11.31 -11.50
N MET A 90 2.30 -10.60 -11.14
CA MET A 90 2.33 -9.15 -10.99
C MET A 90 2.75 -8.73 -9.58
N ASN A 91 3.35 -7.53 -9.52
CA ASN A 91 3.51 -6.81 -8.28
C ASN A 91 2.53 -5.64 -8.26
N THR A 92 1.44 -5.76 -7.49
CA THR A 92 0.32 -4.82 -7.53
C THR A 92 0.26 -3.95 -6.29
N SER A 93 0.35 -2.63 -6.47
CA SER A 93 0.11 -1.66 -5.40
C SER A 93 -1.33 -1.14 -5.50
N MET A 94 -2.03 -1.10 -4.37
CA MET A 94 -3.37 -0.54 -4.23
C MET A 94 -3.32 0.65 -3.28
N THR A 95 -3.50 1.86 -3.81
CA THR A 95 -3.58 3.09 -3.01
C THR A 95 -4.98 3.23 -2.42
N ILE A 96 -5.24 2.42 -1.39
CA ILE A 96 -6.53 2.31 -0.73
C ILE A 96 -6.34 2.21 0.78
N ASN A 97 -7.25 2.83 1.55
CA ASN A 97 -7.08 3.01 3.00
C ASN A 97 -8.31 2.51 3.77
N ALA A 98 -9.34 3.34 3.97
CA ALA A 98 -10.48 2.98 4.81
C ALA A 98 -11.21 1.71 4.36
N THR A 99 -11.25 1.47 3.05
CA THR A 99 -11.85 0.27 2.43
C THR A 99 -10.82 -0.81 2.07
N ALA A 100 -9.57 -0.72 2.55
CA ALA A 100 -8.48 -1.62 2.14
C ALA A 100 -8.78 -3.10 2.38
N VAL A 101 -9.44 -3.45 3.50
CA VAL A 101 -9.86 -4.82 3.79
C VAL A 101 -10.81 -5.35 2.71
N TRP A 102 -11.78 -4.54 2.28
CA TRP A 102 -12.73 -4.89 1.23
C TRP A 102 -12.05 -5.05 -0.13
N LEU A 103 -11.22 -4.09 -0.54
CA LEU A 103 -10.53 -4.18 -1.83
C LEU A 103 -9.53 -5.34 -1.86
N MET A 104 -8.87 -5.64 -0.74
CA MET A 104 -8.00 -6.81 -0.64
C MET A 104 -8.78 -8.12 -0.77
N SER A 105 -9.98 -8.23 -0.20
CA SER A 105 -10.79 -9.45 -0.34
C SER A 105 -11.20 -9.68 -1.79
N LEU A 106 -11.61 -8.62 -2.50
CA LEU A 106 -11.91 -8.69 -3.94
C LEU A 106 -10.67 -9.05 -4.76
N TYR A 107 -9.51 -8.46 -4.45
CA TYR A 107 -8.25 -8.75 -5.13
C TYR A 107 -7.84 -10.22 -4.96
N VAL A 108 -7.91 -10.75 -3.73
CA VAL A 108 -7.60 -12.16 -3.45
C VAL A 108 -8.58 -13.08 -4.17
N ALA A 109 -9.89 -12.81 -4.10
CA ALA A 109 -10.90 -13.62 -4.79
C ALA A 109 -10.69 -13.65 -6.31
N ALA A 110 -10.41 -12.50 -6.93
CA ALA A 110 -10.10 -12.42 -8.36
C ALA A 110 -8.84 -13.21 -8.71
N ALA A 111 -7.81 -13.19 -7.84
CA ALA A 111 -6.60 -13.97 -8.05
C ALA A 111 -6.84 -15.48 -7.92
N GLU A 112 -7.66 -15.91 -6.95
CA GLU A 112 -8.03 -17.32 -6.78
C GLU A 112 -8.82 -17.84 -7.99
N GLU A 113 -9.70 -17.04 -8.57
CA GLU A 113 -10.42 -17.38 -9.81
C GLU A 113 -9.49 -17.54 -11.02
N GLN A 114 -8.34 -16.84 -11.03
CA GLN A 114 -7.26 -17.06 -12.01
C GLN A 114 -6.41 -18.30 -11.69
N GLY A 115 -6.66 -19.00 -10.57
CA GLY A 115 -5.86 -20.12 -10.08
C GLY A 115 -4.56 -19.70 -9.39
N ALA A 116 -4.41 -18.44 -9.00
CA ALA A 116 -3.22 -17.95 -8.30
C ALA A 116 -3.24 -18.39 -6.82
N PRO A 117 -2.20 -19.10 -6.33
CA PRO A 117 -2.06 -19.35 -4.91
C PRO A 117 -1.84 -18.04 -4.14
N ARG A 118 -2.57 -17.83 -3.04
CA ARG A 118 -2.43 -16.63 -2.17
C ARG A 118 -0.97 -16.32 -1.80
N ALA A 119 -0.20 -17.35 -1.48
CA ALA A 119 1.22 -17.24 -1.12
C ALA A 119 2.14 -16.74 -2.25
N LYS A 120 1.67 -16.71 -3.51
CA LYS A 120 2.41 -16.12 -4.63
C LYS A 120 2.10 -14.64 -4.85
N LEU A 121 0.99 -14.13 -4.29
CA LEU A 121 0.57 -12.75 -4.50
C LEU A 121 1.61 -11.79 -3.94
N GLN A 122 2.03 -10.86 -4.78
CA GLN A 122 3.01 -9.83 -4.47
C GLN A 122 2.38 -8.48 -4.70
N GLY A 123 2.60 -7.56 -3.77
CA GLY A 123 1.95 -6.27 -3.85
C GLY A 123 1.97 -5.52 -2.54
N THR A 124 1.22 -4.44 -2.52
CA THR A 124 1.12 -3.54 -1.37
C THR A 124 -0.28 -2.94 -1.29
N THR A 125 -0.90 -2.94 -0.12
CA THR A 125 -2.03 -2.06 0.21
C THR A 125 -1.49 -0.85 0.97
N GLN A 126 -2.01 0.35 0.70
CA GLN A 126 -1.59 1.51 1.49
C GLN A 126 -2.01 1.34 2.96
N ASN A 127 -3.31 1.12 3.22
CA ASN A 127 -3.85 0.72 4.52
C ASN A 127 -3.31 1.55 5.70
N ASP A 128 -3.06 2.84 5.48
CA ASP A 128 -2.61 3.76 6.51
C ASP A 128 -3.78 4.66 6.89
N ILE A 129 -4.54 4.25 7.90
CA ILE A 129 -5.70 5.03 8.35
C ILE A 129 -5.28 6.24 9.20
N ILE A 130 -4.14 6.21 9.90
CA ILE A 130 -3.74 7.30 10.78
C ILE A 130 -3.55 8.58 9.96
N LYS A 131 -2.87 8.51 8.81
CA LYS A 131 -2.70 9.67 7.92
C LYS A 131 -4.01 10.15 7.28
N GLU A 132 -5.05 9.32 7.20
CA GLU A 132 -6.37 9.75 6.72
C GLU A 132 -7.00 10.78 7.66
N TYR A 133 -6.93 10.56 8.97
CA TYR A 133 -7.46 11.52 9.94
C TYR A 133 -6.63 12.80 10.01
N LEU A 134 -5.33 12.73 9.71
CA LEU A 134 -4.40 13.85 9.87
C LEU A 134 -4.25 14.74 8.62
N SER A 135 -4.41 14.20 7.41
CA SER A 135 -4.09 14.95 6.18
C SER A 135 -4.98 14.68 4.98
N ARG A 136 -5.44 13.44 4.77
CA ARG A 136 -6.06 13.05 3.50
C ARG A 136 -7.59 13.05 3.52
N GLY A 137 -8.22 12.77 4.66
CA GLY A 137 -9.65 12.94 4.88
C GLY A 137 -10.58 11.85 4.35
N SER A 138 -10.07 10.73 3.81
CA SER A 138 -10.90 9.63 3.26
C SER A 138 -11.14 8.48 4.26
N TYR A 139 -11.32 8.82 5.54
CA TYR A 139 -11.70 7.85 6.58
C TYR A 139 -13.22 7.57 6.55
N VAL A 140 -13.61 6.39 7.01
CA VAL A 140 -15.03 5.96 7.06
C VAL A 140 -15.48 5.69 8.50
N PHE A 141 -14.72 4.88 9.24
CA PHE A 141 -15.05 4.51 10.62
C PHE A 141 -14.33 5.40 11.64
N PRO A 142 -14.72 5.36 12.93
CA PRO A 142 -13.92 5.99 13.99
C PRO A 142 -12.54 5.31 14.15
N PRO A 143 -11.57 6.00 14.77
CA PRO A 143 -10.17 5.54 14.80
C PRO A 143 -9.97 4.11 15.34
N ALA A 144 -10.64 3.72 16.43
CA ALA A 144 -10.44 2.42 17.05
C ALA A 144 -10.85 1.25 16.12
N GLN A 145 -12.00 1.39 15.45
CA GLN A 145 -12.50 0.37 14.53
C GLN A 145 -11.65 0.28 13.27
N SER A 146 -11.17 1.43 12.76
CA SER A 146 -10.27 1.43 11.62
C SER A 146 -8.92 0.80 11.94
N LEU A 147 -8.34 1.07 13.12
CA LEU A 147 -7.09 0.43 13.54
C LEU A 147 -7.25 -1.09 13.67
N ARG A 148 -8.39 -1.56 14.18
CA ARG A 148 -8.73 -3.00 14.19
C ARG A 148 -8.73 -3.60 12.79
N LEU A 149 -9.37 -2.94 11.82
CA LEU A 149 -9.39 -3.41 10.42
C LEU A 149 -7.99 -3.44 9.79
N THR A 150 -7.15 -2.43 10.07
CA THR A 150 -5.75 -2.42 9.63
C THR A 150 -4.97 -3.58 10.24
N GLN A 151 -5.15 -3.86 11.54
CA GLN A 151 -4.57 -5.03 12.21
C GLN A 151 -5.03 -6.35 11.57
N ASP A 152 -6.34 -6.53 11.38
CA ASP A 152 -6.90 -7.76 10.80
C ASP A 152 -6.29 -8.04 9.41
N LEU A 153 -6.10 -7.01 8.58
CA LEU A 153 -5.44 -7.14 7.28
C LEU A 153 -3.96 -7.50 7.40
N ILE A 154 -3.24 -6.92 8.36
CA ILE A 154 -1.83 -7.25 8.62
C ILE A 154 -1.69 -8.72 9.04
N LEU A 155 -2.52 -9.19 9.97
CA LEU A 155 -2.51 -10.57 10.46
C LEU A 155 -2.88 -11.55 9.35
N PHE A 156 -3.94 -11.26 8.58
CA PHE A 156 -4.34 -12.06 7.44
C PHE A 156 -3.23 -12.18 6.40
N ALA A 157 -2.63 -11.06 5.98
CA ALA A 157 -1.60 -11.08 4.95
C ALA A 157 -0.34 -11.81 5.42
N THR A 158 0.06 -11.63 6.67
CA THR A 158 1.21 -12.34 7.26
C THR A 158 1.04 -13.85 7.15
N LYS A 159 -0.16 -14.36 7.43
CA LYS A 159 -0.46 -15.79 7.39
C LYS A 159 -0.70 -16.34 5.98
N GLU A 160 -1.53 -15.67 5.20
CA GLU A 160 -2.11 -16.24 3.96
C GLU A 160 -1.43 -15.70 2.69
N CYS A 161 -0.92 -14.47 2.75
CA CYS A 161 -0.30 -13.76 1.62
C CYS A 161 1.11 -13.26 2.00
N PRO A 162 2.04 -14.13 2.45
CA PRO A 162 3.30 -13.73 3.09
C PRO A 162 4.27 -12.95 2.21
N LYS A 163 3.99 -12.74 0.91
CA LYS A 163 4.77 -11.91 -0.01
C LYS A 163 4.14 -10.54 -0.29
N PHE A 164 2.97 -10.28 0.27
CA PHE A 164 2.24 -9.03 0.14
C PHE A 164 2.58 -8.11 1.32
N ASN A 165 2.75 -6.82 1.06
CA ASN A 165 2.96 -5.82 2.11
C ASN A 165 1.58 -5.27 2.52
N PRO A 166 1.03 -5.63 3.69
CA PRO A 166 -0.33 -5.27 4.07
C PRO A 166 -0.49 -3.79 4.43
N MET A 167 0.61 -3.08 4.64
CA MET A 167 0.60 -1.68 4.98
C MET A 167 1.78 -0.95 4.35
N ASN A 168 1.50 0.25 3.86
CA ASN A 168 2.49 1.21 3.41
C ASN A 168 2.27 2.53 4.15
N VAL A 169 3.04 2.74 5.22
CA VAL A 169 2.97 3.94 6.05
C VAL A 169 3.33 5.14 5.19
N CYS A 170 2.36 6.05 5.01
CA CYS A 170 2.36 6.99 3.90
C CYS A 170 2.44 8.42 4.41
N SER A 171 3.68 8.86 4.63
CA SER A 171 3.99 10.20 5.06
C SER A 171 3.98 11.23 3.92
N TYR A 172 3.96 10.77 2.66
CA TYR A 172 3.87 11.63 1.48
C TYR A 172 2.76 12.69 1.62
N HIS A 173 1.56 12.28 2.02
CA HIS A 173 0.41 13.18 2.17
C HIS A 173 0.57 14.20 3.30
N LEU A 174 1.34 13.86 4.34
CA LEU A 174 1.62 14.78 5.44
C LEU A 174 2.52 15.91 4.96
N GLN A 175 3.55 15.61 4.16
CA GLN A 175 4.40 16.64 3.55
C GLN A 175 3.61 17.50 2.56
N GLU A 176 2.75 16.90 1.73
CA GLU A 176 1.86 17.64 0.82
C GLU A 176 0.87 18.56 1.59
N ALA A 177 0.47 18.16 2.80
CA ALA A 177 -0.34 18.99 3.70
C ALA A 177 0.48 20.06 4.47
N GLY A 178 1.79 20.13 4.27
CA GLY A 178 2.68 21.16 4.82
C GLY A 178 3.61 20.71 5.94
N ALA A 179 3.71 19.41 6.23
CA ALA A 179 4.71 18.92 7.18
C ALA A 179 6.13 19.17 6.66
N THR A 180 7.02 19.60 7.54
CA THR A 180 8.45 19.67 7.25
C THR A 180 9.06 18.27 7.10
N PRO A 181 10.22 18.11 6.44
CA PRO A 181 10.90 16.81 6.32
C PRO A 181 11.12 16.07 7.67
N ALA A 182 11.39 16.81 8.75
CA ALA A 182 11.54 16.23 10.08
C ALA A 182 10.20 15.76 10.68
N GLN A 183 9.13 16.54 10.49
CA GLN A 183 7.78 16.16 10.91
C GLN A 183 7.27 14.95 10.12
N GLU A 184 7.49 14.92 8.81
CA GLU A 184 7.14 13.78 7.95
C GLU A 184 7.75 12.48 8.51
N LEU A 185 9.05 12.50 8.81
CA LEU A 185 9.77 11.38 9.39
C LEU A 185 9.19 10.95 10.75
N ALA A 186 9.02 11.92 11.65
CA ALA A 186 8.51 11.67 12.99
C ALA A 186 7.11 11.05 12.95
N TYR A 187 6.23 11.57 12.10
CA TYR A 187 4.88 11.04 11.92
C TYR A 187 4.87 9.66 11.28
N ALA A 188 5.74 9.40 10.29
CA ALA A 188 5.87 8.08 9.67
C ALA A 188 6.28 7.02 10.71
N LEU A 189 7.36 7.30 11.45
CA LEU A 189 7.89 6.39 12.46
C LEU A 189 6.90 6.17 13.61
N ALA A 190 6.27 7.25 14.10
CA ALA A 190 5.24 7.16 15.14
C ALA A 190 4.02 6.35 14.68
N THR A 191 3.60 6.51 13.43
CA THR A 191 2.50 5.73 12.82
C THR A 191 2.85 4.25 12.77
N ALA A 192 4.05 3.90 12.27
CA ALA A 192 4.52 2.52 12.21
C ALA A 192 4.57 1.87 13.60
N VAL A 193 5.12 2.58 14.58
CA VAL A 193 5.17 2.15 15.98
C VAL A 193 3.77 1.91 16.54
N ALA A 194 2.84 2.84 16.34
CA ALA A 194 1.47 2.71 16.85
C ALA A 194 0.76 1.48 16.28
N ILE A 195 0.98 1.18 15.00
CA ILE A 195 0.39 0.02 14.33
C ILE A 195 1.03 -1.28 14.83
N LEU A 196 2.36 -1.33 14.92
CA LEU A 196 3.07 -2.48 15.43
C LEU A 196 2.72 -2.78 16.89
N ASP A 197 2.63 -1.75 17.74
CA ASP A 197 2.16 -1.87 19.12
C ASP A 197 0.73 -2.42 19.16
N ASN A 198 -0.15 -1.98 18.27
CA ASN A 198 -1.53 -2.46 18.20
C ASN A 198 -1.58 -3.95 17.79
N VAL A 199 -0.82 -4.36 16.78
CA VAL A 199 -0.70 -5.77 16.36
C VAL A 199 -0.12 -6.63 17.48
N LYS A 200 0.93 -6.18 18.17
CA LYS A 200 1.54 -6.94 19.28
C LYS A 200 0.58 -7.09 20.46
N LYS A 201 -0.17 -6.03 20.79
CA LYS A 201 -1.17 -6.03 21.88
C LYS A 201 -2.37 -6.94 21.61
N SER A 202 -2.66 -7.30 20.36
CA SER A 202 -3.79 -8.21 20.07
C SER A 202 -3.56 -9.62 20.60
N GLY A 203 -2.30 -10.04 20.75
CA GLY A 203 -1.94 -11.40 21.16
C GLY A 203 -2.18 -12.46 20.08
N GLU A 204 -2.50 -12.05 18.85
CA GLU A 204 -2.80 -12.96 17.73
C GLU A 204 -1.55 -13.40 16.94
N ILE A 205 -0.39 -12.82 17.25
CA ILE A 205 0.89 -13.20 16.67
C ILE A 205 1.89 -13.54 17.78
N SER A 206 2.67 -14.61 17.56
CA SER A 206 3.71 -14.99 18.49
C SER A 206 4.89 -14.01 18.45
N ASP A 207 5.64 -13.88 19.54
CA ASP A 207 6.86 -13.07 19.55
C ASP A 207 7.89 -13.54 18.51
N ALA A 208 7.94 -14.85 18.24
CA ALA A 208 8.83 -15.43 17.23
C ALA A 208 8.43 -15.03 15.79
N ASP A 209 7.14 -14.87 15.53
CA ASP A 209 6.61 -14.51 14.21
C ASP A 209 6.46 -13.00 14.01
N PHE A 210 6.54 -12.20 15.07
CA PHE A 210 6.36 -10.75 15.00
C PHE A 210 7.35 -10.07 14.04
N GLY A 211 8.57 -10.58 13.93
CA GLY A 211 9.56 -10.10 12.96
C GLY A 211 9.08 -10.20 11.50
N GLN A 212 8.19 -11.14 11.19
CA GLN A 212 7.59 -11.25 9.85
C GLN A 212 6.65 -10.09 9.55
N VAL A 213 5.89 -9.62 10.56
CA VAL A 213 5.04 -8.42 10.42
C VAL A 213 5.92 -7.19 10.21
N VAL A 214 6.94 -7.00 11.05
CA VAL A 214 7.87 -5.86 10.93
C VAL A 214 8.52 -5.82 9.54
N GLY A 215 8.98 -6.97 9.03
CA GLY A 215 9.58 -7.09 7.70
C GLY A 215 8.62 -6.86 6.53
N ARG A 216 7.31 -6.74 6.77
CA ARG A 216 6.28 -6.46 5.76
C ARG A 216 5.66 -5.06 5.85
N ILE A 217 6.03 -4.27 6.87
CA ILE A 217 5.72 -2.84 6.88
C ILE A 217 6.61 -2.14 5.85
N SER A 218 5.96 -1.39 4.95
CA SER A 218 6.63 -0.57 3.95
C SER A 218 6.34 0.92 4.18
N PHE A 219 7.10 1.79 3.51
CA PHE A 219 6.98 3.24 3.68
C PHE A 219 6.84 3.95 2.33
N PHE A 220 5.98 4.97 2.29
CA PHE A 220 5.78 5.84 1.15
C PHE A 220 6.01 7.30 1.56
N VAL A 221 7.20 7.75 1.20
CA VAL A 221 7.76 9.07 1.50
C VAL A 221 7.75 9.95 0.28
N ASN A 222 7.74 11.26 0.52
CA ASN A 222 7.91 12.26 -0.53
C ASN A 222 9.41 12.53 -0.77
N ALA A 223 9.72 13.05 -1.97
CA ALA A 223 11.02 13.56 -2.34
C ALA A 223 10.85 14.99 -2.85
N GLY A 224 10.90 15.96 -1.92
CA GLY A 224 10.74 17.38 -2.21
C GLY A 224 11.91 18.01 -2.98
N MET A 225 11.81 19.32 -3.22
CA MET A 225 12.80 20.06 -4.02
C MET A 225 14.17 20.23 -3.34
N ARG A 226 14.24 20.09 -2.02
CA ARG A 226 15.47 20.32 -1.23
C ARG A 226 16.37 19.09 -1.26
N PHE A 227 17.04 18.85 -2.40
CA PHE A 227 17.84 17.64 -2.66
C PHE A 227 18.66 17.13 -1.46
N VAL A 228 19.52 17.97 -0.88
CA VAL A 228 20.38 17.56 0.26
C VAL A 228 19.54 17.20 1.49
N THR A 229 18.49 17.97 1.77
CA THR A 229 17.61 17.72 2.92
C THR A 229 16.85 16.41 2.74
N GLU A 230 16.30 16.14 1.55
CA GLU A 230 15.57 14.90 1.27
C GLU A 230 16.50 13.68 1.30
N LEU A 231 17.73 13.80 0.79
CA LEU A 231 18.74 12.76 0.90
C LEU A 231 19.08 12.44 2.36
N CYS A 232 19.34 13.47 3.18
CA CYS A 232 19.60 13.32 4.61
C CYS A 232 18.40 12.71 5.34
N LYS A 233 17.17 13.13 5.01
CA LYS A 233 15.93 12.57 5.56
C LYS A 233 15.88 11.06 5.33
N MET A 234 16.12 10.60 4.12
CA MET A 234 16.06 9.17 3.80
C MET A 234 17.12 8.34 4.52
N ARG A 235 18.33 8.88 4.71
CA ARG A 235 19.37 8.20 5.48
C ARG A 235 19.02 8.10 6.97
N ALA A 236 18.61 9.22 7.57
CA ALA A 236 18.16 9.26 8.95
C ALA A 236 16.95 8.33 9.18
N PHE A 237 16.06 8.21 8.19
CA PHE A 237 14.93 7.30 8.26
C PHE A 237 15.38 5.85 8.44
N ALA A 238 16.26 5.36 7.57
CA ALA A 238 16.73 3.98 7.66
C ALA A 238 17.39 3.68 9.02
N GLU A 239 18.25 4.59 9.49
CA GLU A 239 18.94 4.45 10.79
C GLU A 239 17.96 4.43 11.96
N LEU A 240 16.99 5.35 12.00
CA LEU A 240 15.99 5.42 13.08
C LEU A 240 15.02 4.23 13.04
N TRP A 241 14.64 3.74 11.86
CA TRP A 241 13.78 2.57 11.75
C TRP A 241 14.50 1.31 12.25
N GLU A 242 15.79 1.15 11.92
CA GLU A 242 16.62 0.07 12.44
C GLU A 242 16.74 0.14 13.97
N GLU A 243 16.99 1.34 14.52
CA GLU A 243 17.04 1.55 15.97
C GLU A 243 15.72 1.17 16.66
N ILE A 244 14.60 1.69 16.17
CA ILE A 244 13.28 1.40 16.72
C ILE A 244 12.96 -0.10 16.69
N THR A 245 13.22 -0.78 15.58
CA THR A 245 12.86 -2.20 15.42
C THR A 245 13.79 -3.15 16.17
N ARG A 246 15.01 -2.72 16.50
CA ARG A 246 15.96 -3.48 17.31
C ARG A 246 15.70 -3.31 18.81
N ASP A 247 15.39 -2.08 19.23
CA ASP A 247 15.44 -1.69 20.65
C ASP A 247 14.05 -1.64 21.33
N ARG A 248 12.94 -1.63 20.58
CA ARG A 248 11.55 -1.70 21.10
C ARG A 248 10.82 -2.99 20.75
#